data_AF-A0A9N8WIS0-F1
#
_entry.id   AF-A0A9N8WIS0-F1
#
_cell.length_a   1.000
_cell.length_b   1.000
_cell.length_c   1.000
_cell.angle_alpha   90.00
_cell.angle_beta   90.00
_cell.angle_gamma   90.00
#
_symmetry.space_group_name_H-M   'P 1'
#
loop_
_entity.id
_entity.type
_entity.pdbx_description
1 polymer ?
#
loop_
_entity_poly.entity_id
_entity_poly.type
_entity_poly.pdbx_seq_one_letter_code
_entity_poly.pdbx_strand_id
1 'polypeptide(L)'
;MDEIYISTIPKSNEVQEMHLLPCNIKYNGKANVNAYFLIEELDTNQSANMDDDATSYIFKETNQPPISQQTSMNDPDERTRYWDIAQTFQSFMLWDQDDAPDSNDCVVKAMDWMNVARCIHEPTPPPT
;
A
#
# COMPACT_ATOMS: atom_id res chain seq x y z
N MET A 1 17.26 -10.57 13.92
CA MET A 1 16.56 -10.02 12.76
C MET A 1 15.10 -10.10 13.12
N ASP A 2 14.40 -8.97 13.19
CA ASP A 2 12.96 -8.97 13.46
C ASP A 2 12.27 -9.44 12.18
N GLU A 3 11.73 -10.66 12.18
CA GLU A 3 10.97 -11.18 11.05
C GLU A 3 9.59 -10.52 11.02
N ILE A 4 9.24 -9.88 9.90
CA ILE A 4 7.90 -9.35 9.66
C ILE A 4 7.05 -10.49 9.09
N TYR A 5 6.07 -10.95 9.85
CA TYR A 5 5.12 -11.97 9.40
C TYR A 5 3.90 -11.32 8.75
N ILE A 6 3.60 -11.74 7.52
CA ILE A 6 2.48 -11.25 6.72
C ILE A 6 1.46 -12.39 6.58
N SER A 7 0.22 -12.16 7.02
CA SER A 7 -0.87 -13.13 6.84
C SER A 7 -1.35 -13.18 5.39
N THR A 8 -1.65 -14.38 4.87
CA THR A 8 -2.19 -14.54 3.52
C THR A 8 -3.72 -14.48 3.57
N ILE A 9 -4.31 -13.38 3.08
CA ILE A 9 -5.76 -13.27 2.86
C ILE A 9 -6.04 -13.39 1.35
N PRO A 10 -7.13 -14.07 0.93
CA PRO A 10 -7.56 -14.04 -0.47
C PRO A 10 -7.79 -12.59 -0.94
N LYS A 11 -7.36 -12.28 -2.16
CA LYS A 11 -7.64 -11.00 -2.84
C LYS A 11 -9.14 -10.70 -2.71
N SER A 12 -9.49 -9.56 -2.12
CA SER A 12 -10.85 -9.04 -2.25
C SER A 12 -11.06 -8.65 -3.71
N ASN A 13 -12.17 -9.08 -4.32
CA ASN A 13 -12.53 -8.68 -5.68
C ASN A 13 -13.11 -7.26 -5.73
N GLU A 14 -13.27 -6.58 -4.59
CA GLU A 14 -13.70 -5.19 -4.55
C GLU A 14 -12.51 -4.28 -4.79
N VAL A 15 -12.55 -3.57 -5.92
CA VAL A 15 -11.61 -2.47 -6.22
C VAL A 15 -11.88 -1.37 -5.20
N GLN A 16 -10.85 -1.01 -4.44
CA GLN A 16 -10.95 0.06 -3.46
C GLN A 16 -10.40 1.35 -4.04
N GLU A 17 -11.21 2.40 -3.96
CA GLU A 17 -10.84 3.75 -4.36
C GLU A 17 -10.00 4.38 -3.24
N MET A 18 -8.75 4.71 -3.58
CA MET A 18 -7.78 5.28 -2.65
C MET A 18 -7.44 6.70 -3.08
N HIS A 19 -7.33 7.63 -2.13
CA HIS A 19 -6.97 9.02 -2.38
C HIS A 19 -5.83 9.46 -1.48
N LEU A 20 -4.78 10.04 -2.06
CA LEU A 20 -3.73 10.74 -1.33
C LEU A 20 -3.97 12.24 -1.44
N LEU A 21 -4.33 12.87 -0.32
CA LEU A 21 -4.67 14.29 -0.25
C LEU A 21 -3.42 15.14 0.04
N PRO A 22 -3.36 16.41 -0.43
CA PRO A 22 -2.25 17.33 -0.17
C PRO A 22 -2.30 17.93 1.25
N CYS A 23 -3.01 17.28 2.17
CA CYS A 23 -3.26 17.79 3.50
C CYS A 23 -3.31 16.66 4.54
N ASN A 24 -3.04 17.04 5.78
CA ASN A 24 -3.07 16.12 6.91
C ASN A 24 -4.43 16.21 7.64
N ILE A 25 -5.20 15.12 7.60
CA ILE A 25 -6.43 14.98 8.36
C ILE A 25 -6.09 14.40 9.74
N LYS A 26 -6.28 15.21 10.79
CA LYS A 26 -5.99 14.79 12.18
C LYS A 26 -6.89 13.67 12.69
N TYR A 27 -8.10 13.54 12.14
CA TYR A 27 -9.04 12.50 12.52
C TYR A 27 -8.69 11.19 11.81
N ASN A 28 -8.53 10.11 12.58
CA ASN A 28 -8.33 8.76 12.06
C ASN A 28 -9.56 7.90 12.40
N GLY A 29 -10.34 7.51 11.40
CA GLY A 29 -11.56 6.75 11.57
C GLY A 29 -12.41 6.69 10.31
N LYS A 30 -13.64 6.19 10.44
CA LYS A 30 -14.59 6.12 9.33
C LYS A 30 -14.99 7.53 8.89
N ALA A 31 -15.00 7.77 7.59
CA ALA A 31 -15.50 8.99 6.98
C ALA A 31 -16.53 8.63 5.90
N ASN A 32 -17.55 9.48 5.72
CA ASN A 32 -18.55 9.30 4.68
C ASN A 32 -18.06 9.92 3.36
N VAL A 33 -17.00 9.35 2.79
CA VAL A 33 -16.29 9.90 1.61
C VAL A 33 -17.26 10.10 0.44
N ASN A 34 -18.03 9.07 0.10
CA ASN A 34 -18.96 9.09 -1.05
C ASN A 34 -20.04 10.17 -0.99
N ALA A 35 -20.39 10.65 0.22
CA ALA A 35 -21.42 11.68 0.36
C ALA A 35 -20.89 13.12 0.19
N TYR A 36 -19.57 13.33 0.37
CA TYR A 36 -18.99 14.66 0.48
C TYR A 36 -17.80 14.91 -0.45
N PHE A 37 -17.06 13.86 -0.80
CA PHE A 37 -15.91 13.92 -1.70
C PHE A 37 -16.35 13.47 -3.10
N LEU A 38 -17.06 14.37 -3.77
CA LEU A 38 -17.60 14.13 -5.11
C LEU A 38 -16.56 14.53 -6.15
N ILE A 39 -16.20 13.60 -7.03
CA ILE A 39 -15.23 13.82 -8.10
C ILE A 39 -16.02 14.07 -9.38
N GLU A 40 -15.83 15.25 -9.98
CA GLU A 40 -16.30 15.50 -11.34
C GLU A 40 -15.20 15.01 -12.29
N GLU A 41 -15.51 14.01 -13.13
CA GLU A 41 -14.55 13.49 -14.12
C GLU A 41 -14.15 14.61 -15.08
N LEU A 42 -12.97 15.18 -14.85
CA LEU A 42 -12.27 15.96 -15.86
C LEU A 42 -11.47 14.99 -16.72
N ASP A 43 -11.56 15.16 -18.04
CA ASP A 43 -11.01 14.34 -19.13
C ASP A 43 -9.45 14.32 -19.14
N THR A 44 -8.86 14.01 -18.00
CA THR A 44 -7.43 14.10 -17.74
C THR A 44 -6.85 12.71 -17.86
N ASN A 45 -6.33 12.40 -19.04
CA ASN A 45 -5.67 11.14 -19.40
C ASN A 45 -4.31 10.92 -18.69
N GLN A 46 -4.15 11.41 -17.47
CA GLN A 46 -2.90 11.29 -16.71
C GLN A 46 -3.04 10.17 -15.68
N SER A 47 -2.86 8.93 -16.13
CA SER A 47 -2.64 7.79 -15.25
C SER A 47 -1.19 7.34 -15.36
N ALA A 48 -0.48 7.34 -14.23
CA ALA A 48 0.73 6.55 -14.07
C ALA A 48 0.29 5.14 -13.72
N ASN A 49 0.35 4.21 -14.68
CA ASN A 49 -0.01 2.82 -14.41
C ASN A 49 1.10 2.17 -13.58
N MET A 50 0.72 1.58 -12.45
CA MET A 50 1.58 0.60 -11.78
C MET A 50 1.77 -0.62 -12.71
N ASP A 51 2.86 -1.35 -12.53
CA ASP A 51 3.08 -2.62 -13.24
C ASP A 51 1.88 -3.54 -13.00
N ASP A 52 1.25 -4.06 -14.06
CA ASP A 52 0.02 -4.87 -13.97
C ASP A 52 0.22 -6.14 -13.12
N ASP A 53 1.48 -6.59 -12.98
CA ASP A 53 1.85 -7.75 -12.17
C ASP A 53 2.11 -7.40 -10.69
N ALA A 54 2.14 -6.11 -10.33
CA ALA A 54 2.33 -5.69 -8.94
C ALA A 54 1.04 -5.88 -8.13
N THR A 55 1.15 -6.53 -6.97
CA THR A 55 0.04 -6.61 -6.01
C THR A 55 0.30 -5.64 -4.85
N SER A 56 -0.56 -4.64 -4.68
CA SER A 56 -0.45 -3.67 -3.59
C SER A 56 -1.26 -4.10 -2.37
N TYR A 57 -0.67 -3.93 -1.18
CA TYR A 57 -1.24 -4.33 0.10
C TYR A 57 -1.29 -3.15 1.08
N ILE A 58 -2.36 -3.07 1.86
CA ILE A 58 -2.48 -2.17 3.01
C ILE A 58 -2.33 -3.02 4.27
N PHE A 59 -1.33 -2.69 5.10
CA PHE A 59 -1.08 -3.39 6.35
C PHE A 59 -1.68 -2.65 7.55
N LYS A 60 -2.17 -3.41 8.52
CA LYS A 60 -2.64 -2.90 9.81
C LYS A 60 -2.00 -3.69 10.94
N GLU A 61 -1.43 -2.97 11.90
CA GLU A 61 -0.89 -3.59 13.11
C GLU A 61 -2.01 -4.29 13.90
N THR A 62 -1.71 -5.49 14.36
CA THR A 62 -2.61 -6.35 15.14
C THR A 62 -1.86 -6.94 16.34
N ASN A 63 -2.61 -7.15 17.42
CA ASN A 63 -2.10 -7.80 18.63
C ASN A 63 -2.28 -9.32 18.60
N GLN A 64 -2.90 -9.85 17.53
CA GLN A 64 -3.14 -11.29 17.40
C GLN A 64 -2.15 -11.89 16.40
N PRO A 65 -1.52 -13.04 16.74
CA PRO A 65 -0.69 -13.76 15.80
C PRO A 65 -1.55 -14.32 14.65
N PRO A 66 -1.00 -14.43 13.42
CA PRO A 66 -1.68 -15.10 12.32
C PRO A 66 -2.04 -16.54 12.69
N ILE A 67 -3.12 -17.07 12.10
CA ILE A 67 -3.64 -18.43 12.39
C ILE A 67 -2.55 -19.51 12.24
N SER A 68 -1.61 -19.32 11.30
CA SER A 68 -0.47 -20.22 11.06
C SER A 68 0.52 -20.31 12.22
N GLN A 69 0.51 -19.37 13.17
CA GLN A 69 1.41 -19.29 14.33
C GLN A 69 0.68 -19.44 15.67
N GLN A 70 -0.62 -19.79 15.68
CA GLN A 70 -1.36 -20.03 16.93
C GLN A 70 -0.87 -21.29 17.68
N THR A 71 -0.02 -22.14 17.08
CA THR A 71 0.58 -23.32 17.70
C THR A 71 2.03 -23.08 18.13
N SER A 72 2.21 -22.33 19.21
CA SER A 72 3.17 -22.61 20.29
C SER A 72 3.01 -21.50 21.31
N MET A 73 2.87 -21.86 22.58
CA MET A 73 2.89 -20.88 23.68
C MET A 73 4.23 -20.13 23.64
N ASN A 74 4.22 -18.89 23.14
CA ASN A 74 5.38 -18.02 23.23
C ASN A 74 5.27 -17.15 24.49
N ASP A 75 6.42 -16.89 25.09
CA ASP A 75 6.63 -16.15 26.33
C ASP A 75 5.84 -14.82 26.32
N PRO A 76 4.99 -14.54 27.34
CA PRO A 76 4.21 -13.31 27.41
C PRO A 76 5.04 -12.01 27.41
N ASP A 77 6.36 -12.08 27.65
CA ASP A 77 7.26 -10.91 27.65
C ASP A 77 7.85 -10.57 26.26
N GLU A 78 7.69 -11.41 25.24
CA GLU A 78 8.07 -11.06 23.86
C GLU A 78 6.98 -10.19 23.21
N ARG A 79 7.24 -8.89 23.09
CA ARG A 79 6.37 -7.95 22.38
C ARG A 79 6.49 -8.12 20.87
N THR A 80 6.05 -9.24 20.35
CA THR A 80 5.99 -9.49 18.92
C THR A 80 4.83 -8.68 18.33
N ARG A 81 5.15 -7.75 17.42
CA ARG A 81 4.16 -6.98 16.66
C ARG A 81 3.76 -7.78 15.43
N TYR A 82 2.47 -7.90 15.20
CA TYR A 82 1.94 -8.59 14.02
C TYR A 82 1.31 -7.57 13.06
N TRP A 83 1.37 -7.86 11.78
CA TRP A 83 0.75 -7.05 10.73
C TRP A 83 -0.16 -7.94 9.91
N ASP A 84 -1.43 -7.52 9.80
CA ASP A 84 -2.41 -8.16 8.94
C ASP A 84 -2.60 -7.34 7.68
N ILE A 85 -2.88 -8.03 6.57
CA ILE A 85 -3.36 -7.39 5.36
C ILE A 85 -4.78 -6.91 5.65
N ALA A 86 -4.97 -5.60 5.72
CA ALA A 86 -6.31 -5.02 5.84
C ALA A 86 -7.00 -4.99 4.47
N GLN A 87 -6.25 -4.80 3.39
CA GLN A 87 -6.80 -4.52 2.07
C GLN A 87 -5.78 -4.67 0.94
N THR A 88 -6.27 -4.70 -0.30
CA THR A 88 -5.47 -4.58 -1.54
C THR A 88 -6.00 -3.45 -2.42
N PHE A 89 -5.16 -2.91 -3.29
CA PHE A 89 -5.54 -1.92 -4.31
C PHE A 89 -4.68 -2.09 -5.57
N GLN A 90 -5.08 -1.44 -6.68
CA GLN A 90 -4.33 -1.45 -7.94
C GLN A 90 -3.84 -0.05 -8.35
N SER A 91 -4.61 0.98 -8.01
CA SER A 91 -4.26 2.37 -8.24
C SER A 91 -4.80 3.24 -7.11
N PHE A 92 -4.33 4.48 -7.04
CA PHE A 92 -4.86 5.50 -6.15
C PHE A 92 -4.79 6.86 -6.86
N MET A 93 -5.63 7.80 -6.43
CA MET A 93 -5.67 9.16 -6.94
C MET A 93 -4.78 10.08 -6.11
N LEU A 94 -3.85 10.75 -6.77
CA LEU A 94 -2.98 11.75 -6.16
C LEU A 94 -3.59 13.14 -6.38
N TRP A 95 -3.86 13.85 -5.28
CA TRP A 95 -4.37 15.20 -5.30
C TRP A 95 -3.27 16.18 -4.89
N ASP A 96 -3.16 17.29 -5.62
CA ASP A 96 -2.41 18.46 -5.18
C ASP A 96 -3.38 19.60 -4.82
N GLN A 97 -2.86 20.66 -4.22
CA GLN A 97 -3.63 21.81 -3.77
C GLN A 97 -4.13 22.69 -4.93
N ASP A 98 -3.28 22.92 -5.93
CA ASP A 98 -3.54 23.92 -6.97
C ASP A 98 -3.52 23.32 -8.40
N ASP A 99 -2.48 22.54 -8.73
CA ASP A 99 -2.26 21.98 -10.07
C ASP A 99 -2.25 20.44 -10.06
N ALA A 100 -2.52 19.79 -11.19
CA ALA A 100 -2.37 18.34 -11.26
C ALA A 100 -0.90 17.94 -10.97
N PRO A 101 -0.64 16.90 -10.15
CA PRO A 101 0.72 16.43 -9.90
C PRO A 101 1.43 16.09 -11.21
N ASP A 102 2.68 16.52 -11.34
CA ASP A 102 3.49 16.29 -12.54
C ASP A 102 4.60 15.24 -12.28
N SER A 103 5.43 15.00 -13.28
CA SER A 103 6.58 14.09 -13.16
C SER A 103 7.62 14.52 -12.09
N ASN A 104 7.56 15.75 -11.59
CA ASN A 104 8.46 16.24 -10.57
C ASN A 104 7.96 15.98 -9.14
N ASP A 105 6.70 15.61 -8.97
CA ASP A 105 6.10 15.24 -7.69
C ASP A 105 6.88 14.11 -6.99
N CYS A 106 7.02 14.22 -5.68
CA CYS A 106 7.83 13.30 -4.88
C CYS A 106 7.20 11.90 -4.77
N VAL A 107 5.88 11.79 -4.78
CA VAL A 107 5.14 10.53 -4.77
C VAL A 107 5.29 9.84 -6.13
N VAL A 108 5.18 10.58 -7.23
CA VAL A 108 5.39 10.05 -8.58
C VAL A 108 6.81 9.47 -8.71
N LYS A 109 7.83 10.21 -8.28
CA LYS A 109 9.22 9.74 -8.24
C LYS A 109 9.43 8.55 -7.30
N ALA A 110 8.70 8.50 -6.18
CA ALA A 110 8.77 7.37 -5.26
C ALA A 110 8.25 6.08 -5.91
N MET A 111 7.28 6.17 -6.83
CA MET A 111 6.78 5.00 -7.56
C MET A 111 7.83 4.44 -8.55
N ASP A 112 8.66 5.30 -9.14
CA ASP A 112 9.77 4.86 -10.01
C ASP A 112 10.81 3.99 -9.28
N TRP A 113 10.90 4.12 -7.95
CA TRP A 113 11.81 3.31 -7.14
C TRP A 113 11.54 1.81 -7.29
N MET A 114 10.31 1.38 -7.55
CA MET A 114 9.99 -0.03 -7.75
C MET A 114 10.75 -0.62 -8.96
N ASN A 115 10.81 0.13 -10.06
CA ASN A 115 11.54 -0.27 -11.27
C ASN A 115 13.04 -0.34 -11.00
N VAL A 116 13.58 0.67 -10.30
CA VAL A 116 15.00 0.74 -9.95
C VAL A 116 15.39 -0.41 -9.02
N ALA A 117 14.59 -0.65 -7.97
CA ALA A 117 14.83 -1.71 -7.01
C ALA A 117 14.84 -3.09 -7.67
N ARG A 118 13.94 -3.34 -8.64
CA ARG A 118 13.91 -4.59 -9.40
C ARG A 118 15.23 -4.87 -10.12
N CYS A 119 15.79 -3.87 -10.79
CA CYS A 119 17.07 -4.01 -11.50
C CYS A 119 18.25 -4.20 -10.54
N ILE A 120 18.29 -3.49 -9.42
CA ILE A 120 19.40 -3.58 -8.45
C ILE A 120 19.46 -4.96 -7.78
N HIS A 121 18.31 -5.56 -7.50
CA HIS A 121 18.21 -6.83 -6.78
C HIS A 121 18.06 -8.04 -7.73
N GLU A 122 18.26 -7.86 -9.04
CA GLU A 122 18.25 -8.97 -9.99
C GLU A 122 19.38 -9.96 -9.65
N PRO A 123 19.10 -11.28 -9.55
CA PRO A 123 20.13 -12.26 -9.23
C PRO A 123 21.27 -12.24 -10.25
N THR A 124 22.51 -12.16 -9.78
CA THR A 124 23.66 -12.27 -10.67
C THR A 124 23.79 -13.70 -11.20
N PRO A 125 24.10 -13.90 -12.49
CA PRO A 125 24.31 -15.23 -13.04
C PRO A 125 25.43 -15.97 -12.27
N PRO A 126 25.31 -17.30 -12.08
CA PRO A 126 26.34 -18.06 -11.40
C PRO A 126 27.67 -17.99 -12.17
N PRO A 127 28.81 -17.99 -11.47
CA PRO A 127 30.13 -17.95 -12.11
C PRO A 127 30.33 -19.18 -13.01
N THR A 128 30.79 -18.95 -14.25
CA THR A 128 31.20 -19.98 -15.22
C THR A 128 32.56 -20.57 -14.93
#